data_AF-A0AA97HPB4-F1
#
_entry.id   AF-A0AA97HPB4-F1
#
_cell.length_a   1.000
_cell.length_b   1.000
_cell.length_c   1.000
_cell.angle_alpha   90.00
_cell.angle_beta   90.00
_cell.angle_gamma   90.00
#
_symmetry.space_group_name_H-M   'P 1'
#
loop_
_entity.id
_entity.type
_entity.pdbx_description
1 polymer ?
#
loop_
_entity_poly.entity_id
_entity_poly.type
_entity_poly.pdbx_seq_one_letter_code
_entity_poly.pdbx_strand_id
1 'polypeptide(L)'
;METLNVIKKSIVITFVSIILACGAETLAAIVFIPAFTATWPDANDIEHRVNIQSNDEGKESGIIFGDEQHDSDSDKRGDLTGKFDGLNIEITIERPTGNITYTGKMIPTSDEDHQIIRMEFSSNEDNLILEF
;
A
#
# COMPACT_ATOMS: atom_id res chain seq x y z
N MET A 1 -56.90 8.32 46.91
CA MET A 1 -55.66 7.70 46.41
C MET A 1 -55.99 7.04 45.08
N GLU A 2 -55.69 7.70 43.97
CA GLU A 2 -54.44 7.53 43.18
C GLU A 2 -54.59 6.48 42.08
N THR A 3 -55.43 6.73 41.08
CA THR A 3 -55.52 5.83 39.90
C THR A 3 -55.76 6.56 38.57
N LEU A 4 -55.57 7.89 38.53
CA LEU A 4 -55.83 8.69 37.32
C LEU A 4 -54.70 9.69 37.06
N ASN A 5 -53.46 9.22 36.97
CA ASN A 5 -52.40 10.05 36.38
C ASN A 5 -51.23 9.28 35.73
N VAL A 6 -51.31 7.95 35.62
CA VAL A 6 -50.17 7.15 35.14
C VAL A 6 -50.16 6.96 33.61
N ILE A 7 -51.25 7.27 32.91
CA ILE A 7 -51.38 6.97 31.46
C ILE A 7 -50.70 8.01 30.55
N LYS A 8 -50.34 9.20 31.06
CA LYS A 8 -49.73 10.26 30.23
C LYS A 8 -48.19 10.19 30.11
N LYS A 9 -47.51 9.27 30.81
CA LYS A 9 -46.04 9.21 30.82
C LYS A 9 -45.40 8.06 30.05
N SER A 10 -46.17 7.15 29.44
CA SER A 10 -45.59 5.97 28.78
C SER A 10 -45.54 6.01 27.24
N ILE A 11 -45.91 7.12 26.59
CA ILE A 11 -45.90 7.21 25.11
C ILE A 11 -44.71 8.02 24.57
N VAL A 12 -43.87 8.60 25.44
CA VAL A 12 -42.68 9.37 25.04
C VAL A 12 -41.40 8.63 25.42
N ILE A 13 -41.34 7.31 25.23
CA ILE A 13 -40.06 6.57 25.36
C ILE A 13 -39.83 5.62 24.18
N THR A 14 -40.84 5.33 23.35
CA THR A 14 -40.68 4.39 22.22
C THR A 14 -40.16 5.02 20.92
N PHE A 15 -40.06 6.36 20.84
CA PHE A 15 -39.60 7.06 19.61
C PHE A 15 -38.18 7.64 19.68
N VAL A 16 -37.40 7.33 20.72
CA VAL A 16 -35.96 7.63 20.78
C VAL A 16 -35.19 6.31 20.87
N SER A 17 -35.35 5.46 19.86
CA SER A 17 -34.49 4.27 19.72
C SER A 17 -34.20 3.92 18.25
N ILE A 18 -34.68 4.72 17.29
CA ILE A 18 -34.56 4.42 15.85
C ILE A 18 -33.58 5.38 15.13
N ILE A 19 -32.98 6.36 15.81
CA ILE A 19 -32.00 7.29 15.21
C ILE A 19 -30.58 7.04 15.76
N LEU A 20 -30.21 5.78 15.94
CA LEU A 20 -28.79 5.37 16.09
C LEU A 20 -28.41 4.24 15.13
N ALA A 21 -29.28 3.92 14.15
CA ALA A 21 -28.98 3.01 13.04
C ALA A 21 -28.59 3.76 11.75
N CYS A 22 -28.09 4.99 11.88
CA CYS A 22 -27.51 5.76 10.79
C CYS A 22 -26.18 6.30 11.31
N GLY A 23 -25.08 5.70 10.86
CA GLY A 23 -23.72 6.04 11.33
C GLY A 23 -22.83 4.84 11.66
N ALA A 24 -23.37 3.61 11.62
CA ALA A 24 -22.54 2.44 11.35
C ALA A 24 -22.34 2.31 9.83
N GLU A 25 -21.89 3.39 9.19
CA GLU A 25 -21.01 3.23 8.05
C GLU A 25 -19.79 2.56 8.65
N THR A 26 -19.84 1.24 8.72
CA THR A 26 -18.65 0.44 8.92
C THR A 26 -17.83 0.81 7.71
N LEU A 27 -16.97 1.82 7.84
CA LEU A 27 -15.82 1.99 6.99
C LEU A 27 -15.02 0.72 7.25
N ALA A 28 -15.46 -0.39 6.64
CA ALA A 28 -14.60 -1.50 6.37
C ALA A 28 -13.44 -0.82 5.66
N ALA A 29 -12.32 -0.65 6.36
CA ALA A 29 -11.11 -0.16 5.76
C ALA A 29 -10.92 -1.08 4.54
N ILE A 30 -11.15 -0.52 3.35
CA ILE A 30 -11.02 -1.28 2.12
C ILE A 30 -9.54 -1.62 2.09
N VAL A 31 -9.25 -2.88 2.36
CA VAL A 31 -7.88 -3.36 2.42
C VAL A 31 -7.30 -3.20 1.01
N PHE A 32 -6.33 -2.31 0.88
CA PHE A 32 -5.67 -2.04 -0.40
C PHE A 32 -4.64 -3.15 -0.66
N ILE A 33 -4.80 -3.88 -1.77
CA ILE A 33 -3.95 -5.00 -2.14
C ILE A 33 -3.20 -4.60 -3.41
N PRO A 34 -1.92 -4.17 -3.31
CA PRO A 34 -1.20 -3.61 -4.44
C PRO A 34 -0.83 -4.68 -5.47
N ALA A 35 -1.10 -4.43 -6.74
CA ALA A 35 -0.65 -5.27 -7.86
C ALA A 35 0.58 -4.62 -8.51
N PHE A 36 1.77 -5.17 -8.23
CA PHE A 36 3.03 -4.54 -8.60
C PHE A 36 4.13 -5.46 -9.14
N THR A 37 3.89 -6.78 -9.17
CA THR A 37 4.84 -7.78 -9.67
C THR A 37 5.18 -7.51 -11.13
N ALA A 38 6.37 -7.01 -11.43
CA ALA A 38 6.80 -6.67 -12.79
C ALA A 38 8.30 -6.36 -12.86
N THR A 39 8.81 -6.18 -14.09
CA THR A 39 10.07 -5.49 -14.35
C THR A 39 9.81 -4.03 -14.64
N TRP A 40 10.29 -3.16 -13.75
CA TRP A 40 10.03 -1.74 -13.76
C TRP A 40 11.21 -0.97 -14.34
N PRO A 41 11.03 -0.12 -15.36
CA PRO A 41 12.09 0.74 -15.84
C PRO A 41 12.27 1.95 -14.91
N ASP A 42 13.51 2.43 -14.79
CA ASP A 42 13.80 3.70 -14.11
C ASP A 42 13.42 4.87 -15.00
N ALA A 43 12.64 5.81 -14.45
CA ALA A 43 12.20 7.01 -15.14
C ALA A 43 13.36 7.92 -15.56
N ASN A 44 14.49 7.85 -14.86
CA ASN A 44 15.65 8.71 -15.07
C ASN A 44 16.77 8.04 -15.88
N ASP A 45 16.69 6.73 -16.10
CA ASP A 45 17.76 5.95 -16.74
C ASP A 45 17.18 4.78 -17.56
N ILE A 46 17.26 4.90 -18.89
CA ILE A 46 16.67 3.92 -19.83
C ILE A 46 17.34 2.54 -19.81
N GLU A 47 18.56 2.47 -19.29
CA GLU A 47 19.32 1.22 -19.19
C GLU A 47 19.05 0.50 -17.87
N HIS A 48 18.50 1.22 -16.87
CA HIS A 48 18.27 0.75 -15.53
C HIS A 48 16.84 0.21 -15.35
N ARG A 49 16.73 -0.97 -14.76
CA ARG A 49 15.45 -1.65 -14.50
C ARG A 49 15.52 -2.40 -13.18
N VAL A 50 14.38 -2.52 -12.52
CA VAL A 50 14.26 -3.28 -11.28
C VAL A 50 13.15 -4.30 -11.44
N ASN A 51 13.52 -5.58 -11.35
CA ASN A 51 12.58 -6.67 -11.30
C ASN A 51 12.09 -6.85 -9.86
N ILE A 52 10.79 -6.70 -9.63
CA ILE A 52 10.17 -6.80 -8.30
C ILE A 52 9.10 -7.88 -8.35
N GLN A 53 9.23 -8.87 -7.47
CA GLN A 53 8.36 -10.04 -7.38
C GLN A 53 7.90 -10.25 -5.93
N SER A 54 6.75 -10.91 -5.75
CA SER A 54 6.26 -11.32 -4.43
C SER A 54 5.51 -12.65 -4.49
N ASN A 55 5.75 -13.52 -3.50
CA ASN A 55 4.93 -14.71 -3.28
C ASN A 55 3.66 -14.39 -2.47
N ASP A 56 3.56 -13.16 -1.98
CA ASP A 56 2.44 -12.62 -1.22
C ASP A 56 1.51 -11.80 -2.10
N GLU A 57 1.54 -12.02 -3.42
CA GLU A 57 0.58 -11.42 -4.35
C GLU A 57 -0.86 -11.70 -3.91
N GLY A 58 -1.71 -10.68 -3.93
CA GLY A 58 -3.06 -10.76 -3.40
C GLY A 58 -3.19 -10.53 -1.89
N LYS A 59 -2.12 -10.13 -1.20
CA LYS A 59 -2.14 -9.73 0.22
C LYS A 59 -1.87 -8.24 0.41
N GLU A 60 -2.24 -7.69 1.57
CA GLU A 60 -2.00 -6.29 1.93
C GLU A 60 -0.53 -6.00 2.26
N SER A 61 0.20 -7.01 2.74
CA SER A 61 1.59 -6.92 3.14
C SER A 61 2.30 -8.25 2.88
N GLY A 62 3.61 -8.18 2.72
CA GLY A 62 4.39 -9.36 2.38
C GLY A 62 5.86 -9.07 2.10
N ILE A 63 6.56 -10.12 1.69
CA ILE A 63 7.97 -10.06 1.32
C ILE A 63 8.11 -9.91 -0.18
N ILE A 64 9.12 -9.15 -0.59
CA ILE A 64 9.48 -8.96 -2.00
C ILE A 64 10.90 -9.45 -2.25
N PHE A 65 11.12 -9.89 -3.48
CA PHE A 65 12.41 -10.33 -3.98
C PHE A 65 12.54 -9.97 -5.46
N GLY A 66 13.74 -10.04 -5.99
CA GLY A 66 13.99 -9.81 -7.40
C GLY A 66 15.43 -9.37 -7.62
N ASP A 67 15.64 -8.46 -8.56
CA ASP A 67 16.97 -8.06 -8.98
C ASP A 67 16.97 -6.68 -9.63
N GLU A 68 18.10 -5.99 -9.48
CA GLU A 68 18.44 -4.78 -10.22
C GLU A 68 19.25 -5.14 -11.47
N GLN A 69 18.88 -4.53 -12.60
CA GLN A 69 19.49 -4.74 -13.90
C GLN A 69 19.91 -3.41 -14.51
N HIS A 70 21.09 -3.40 -15.13
CA HIS A 70 21.56 -2.27 -15.91
C HIS A 70 22.38 -2.75 -17.10
N ASP A 71 22.12 -2.29 -18.33
CA ASP A 71 22.77 -2.83 -19.52
C ASP A 71 24.29 -2.58 -19.53
N SER A 72 24.71 -1.33 -19.29
CA SER A 72 26.12 -0.91 -19.38
C SER A 72 26.92 -0.86 -18.06
N ASP A 73 26.25 -0.89 -16.90
CA ASP A 73 26.90 -0.73 -15.59
C ASP A 73 26.71 -1.98 -14.73
N SER A 74 27.80 -2.73 -14.49
CA SER A 74 27.74 -3.96 -13.69
C SER A 74 27.70 -3.70 -12.19
N ASP A 75 28.07 -2.51 -11.72
CA ASP A 75 28.01 -2.13 -10.31
C ASP A 75 26.57 -1.79 -9.88
N LYS A 76 25.70 -1.46 -10.83
CA LYS A 76 24.24 -1.32 -10.66
C LYS A 76 23.48 -2.62 -11.00
N ARG A 77 24.02 -3.76 -10.59
CA ARG A 77 23.36 -5.06 -10.67
C ARG A 77 23.43 -5.75 -9.33
N GLY A 78 22.33 -6.32 -8.88
CA GLY A 78 22.28 -6.91 -7.55
C GLY A 78 20.98 -7.62 -7.26
N ASP A 79 21.03 -8.56 -6.32
CA ASP A 79 19.82 -9.19 -5.79
C ASP A 79 19.05 -8.15 -4.96
N LEU A 80 17.72 -8.22 -5.04
CA LEU A 80 16.81 -7.35 -4.30
C LEU A 80 16.01 -8.19 -3.31
N THR A 81 15.93 -7.71 -2.07
CA THR A 81 15.01 -8.21 -1.05
C THR A 81 14.26 -7.07 -0.38
N GLY A 82 13.12 -7.32 0.23
CA GLY A 82 12.38 -6.27 0.90
C GLY A 82 11.04 -6.70 1.46
N LYS A 83 10.19 -5.71 1.74
CA LYS A 83 8.81 -5.91 2.19
C LYS A 83 7.89 -4.80 1.70
N PHE A 84 6.59 -5.07 1.71
CA PHE A 84 5.56 -4.07 1.51
C PHE A 84 4.49 -4.16 2.60
N ASP A 85 3.83 -3.02 2.86
CA ASP A 85 2.70 -2.89 3.77
C ASP A 85 1.75 -1.80 3.25
N GLY A 86 0.63 -2.24 2.65
CA GLY A 86 -0.25 -1.41 1.85
C GLY A 86 0.51 -0.78 0.68
N LEU A 87 0.52 0.55 0.62
CA LEU A 87 1.26 1.30 -0.40
C LEU A 87 2.71 1.61 0.00
N ASN A 88 3.15 1.25 1.20
CA ASN A 88 4.53 1.47 1.63
C ASN A 88 5.38 0.29 1.19
N ILE A 89 6.59 0.57 0.72
CA ILE A 89 7.53 -0.44 0.23
C ILE A 89 8.94 -0.13 0.71
N GLU A 90 9.69 -1.15 1.09
CA GLU A 90 11.10 -1.05 1.47
C GLU A 90 11.87 -2.13 0.72
N ILE A 91 12.91 -1.75 0.00
CA ILE A 91 13.80 -2.66 -0.72
C ILE A 91 15.24 -2.44 -0.28
N THR A 92 16.01 -3.51 -0.28
CA THR A 92 17.47 -3.48 -0.17
C THR A 92 18.04 -4.17 -1.40
N ILE A 93 18.93 -3.48 -2.10
CA ILE A 93 19.63 -3.97 -3.28
C ILE A 93 21.07 -4.25 -2.88
N GLU A 94 21.52 -5.48 -3.09
CA GLU A 94 22.88 -5.93 -2.77
C GLU A 94 23.77 -5.75 -3.99
N ARG A 95 24.50 -4.63 -4.05
CA ARG A 95 25.44 -4.32 -5.14
C ARG A 95 26.88 -4.69 -4.77
N PRO A 96 27.78 -4.91 -5.75
CA PRO A 96 29.21 -5.11 -5.52
C PRO A 96 29.87 -3.98 -4.70
N THR A 97 29.37 -2.75 -4.84
CA THR A 97 29.89 -1.55 -4.16
C THR A 97 29.34 -1.35 -2.76
N GLY A 98 28.34 -2.13 -2.36
CA GLY A 98 27.66 -2.01 -1.07
C GLY A 98 26.14 -2.08 -1.21
N ASN A 99 25.48 -2.36 -0.09
CA ASN A 99 24.03 -2.52 -0.07
C ASN A 99 23.37 -1.16 0.07
N ILE A 100 22.31 -0.92 -0.71
CA ILE A 100 21.50 0.29 -0.63
C ILE A 100 20.09 -0.08 -0.21
N THR A 101 19.59 0.55 0.85
CA THR A 101 18.21 0.41 1.30
C THR A 101 17.41 1.63 0.88
N TYR A 102 16.30 1.37 0.20
CA TYR A 102 15.32 2.37 -0.20
C TYR A 102 14.02 2.16 0.57
N THR A 103 13.42 3.27 0.98
CA THR A 103 12.03 3.31 1.44
C THR A 103 11.22 4.10 0.43
N GLY A 104 10.03 3.63 0.11
CA GLY A 104 9.24 4.21 -0.95
C GLY A 104 7.74 4.07 -0.77
N LYS A 105 7.03 4.65 -1.74
CA LYS A 105 5.58 4.62 -1.83
C LYS A 105 5.16 4.18 -3.23
N MET A 106 4.24 3.22 -3.27
CA MET A 106 3.55 2.78 -4.47
C MET A 106 2.39 3.72 -4.77
N ILE A 107 2.23 4.07 -6.04
CA ILE A 107 1.20 4.99 -6.53
C ILE A 107 0.32 4.17 -7.49
N PRO A 108 -0.93 3.89 -7.11
CA PRO A 108 -1.85 3.17 -7.97
C PRO A 108 -2.52 4.07 -8.99
N THR A 109 -3.18 3.46 -9.98
CA THR A 109 -4.06 4.18 -10.91
C THR A 109 -5.15 4.96 -10.16
N SER A 110 -5.77 4.34 -9.14
CA SER A 110 -6.76 4.97 -8.26
C SER A 110 -6.96 4.14 -6.97
N ASP A 111 -7.82 4.60 -6.06
CA ASP A 111 -8.21 3.82 -4.86
C ASP A 111 -9.04 2.58 -5.20
N GLU A 112 -9.67 2.52 -6.38
CA GLU A 112 -10.50 1.39 -6.83
C GLU A 112 -9.74 0.43 -7.76
N ASP A 113 -8.70 0.92 -8.44
CA ASP A 113 -7.85 0.15 -9.33
C ASP A 113 -6.47 -0.02 -8.70
N HIS A 114 -6.24 -1.22 -8.14
CA HIS A 114 -5.06 -1.47 -7.33
C HIS A 114 -3.76 -1.69 -8.14
N GLN A 115 -3.81 -1.51 -9.46
CA GLN A 115 -2.63 -1.58 -10.32
C GLN A 115 -1.68 -0.46 -9.93
N ILE A 116 -0.47 -0.82 -9.51
CA ILE A 116 0.59 0.17 -9.30
C ILE A 116 1.08 0.61 -10.68
N ILE A 117 1.23 1.92 -10.87
CA ILE A 117 1.74 2.53 -12.11
C ILE A 117 3.08 3.23 -11.90
N ARG A 118 3.40 3.55 -10.65
CA ARG A 118 4.63 4.24 -10.28
C ARG A 118 5.05 3.87 -8.86
N MET A 119 6.35 3.80 -8.62
CA MET A 119 6.94 3.72 -7.30
C MET A 119 7.99 4.79 -7.13
N GLU A 120 7.94 5.48 -6.00
CA GLU A 120 8.92 6.51 -5.66
C GLU A 120 9.69 6.05 -4.43
N PHE A 121 11.01 6.00 -4.55
CA PHE A 121 11.93 5.53 -3.54
C PHE A 121 12.92 6.62 -3.16
N SER A 122 13.29 6.64 -1.89
CA SER A 122 14.36 7.47 -1.36
C SER A 122 15.30 6.64 -0.51
N SER A 123 16.59 6.94 -0.62
CA SER A 123 17.65 6.44 0.24
C SER A 123 18.50 7.60 0.75
N ASN A 124 19.53 7.31 1.55
CA ASN A 124 20.51 8.32 1.95
C ASN A 124 21.43 8.76 0.80
N GLU A 125 21.51 7.98 -0.27
CA GLU A 125 22.43 8.23 -1.38
C GLU A 125 21.74 8.87 -2.58
N ASP A 126 20.53 8.40 -2.92
CA ASP A 126 19.81 8.79 -4.14
C ASP A 126 18.28 8.51 -4.06
N ASN A 127 17.52 9.05 -5.03
CA ASN A 127 16.11 8.74 -5.26
C ASN A 127 15.92 7.91 -6.53
N LEU A 128 15.07 6.88 -6.44
CA LEU A 128 14.74 6.01 -7.55
C LEU A 128 13.25 6.17 -7.89
N ILE A 129 12.93 6.36 -9.17
CA ILE A 129 11.56 6.45 -9.66
C ILE A 129 11.36 5.35 -10.68
N LEU A 130 10.40 4.47 -10.43
CA LEU A 130 10.04 3.35 -11.30
C LEU A 130 8.65 3.58 -11.88
N GLU A 131 8.49 3.66 -13.19
CA GLU A 131 7.19 3.92 -13.84
C GLU A 131 7.08 3.34 -15.26
N PHE A 132 5.86 3.06 -15.72
CA PHE A 132 5.56 2.61 -17.09
C PHE A 132 4.97 3.73 -17.97
#